data_AF-A0A6N7WPG9-F1
#
_entry.id   AF-A0A6N7WPG9-F1
#
_cell.length_a   1.000
_cell.length_b   1.000
_cell.length_c   1.000
_cell.angle_alpha   90.00
_cell.angle_beta   90.00
_cell.angle_gamma   90.00
#
_symmetry.space_group_name_H-M   'P 1'
#
loop_
_entity.id
_entity.type
_entity.pdbx_description
1 polymer ?
#
loop_
_entity_poly.entity_id
_entity_poly.type
_entity_poly.pdbx_seq_one_letter_code
_entity_poly.pdbx_strand_id
1 'polypeptide(L)'
;MPDISKLPELAELFGISIDELLGKKSELISNIIEGDMEEFLGNTLVAAEELKEAAPILQPAQIERIVEDAKQEFELGEMTELLPFINQDTINKLAYRAAENGRYDDIEDAAPFLEQKVIVDTAKMMIADRKNIEDIAPFIERSSMGELAGMIYENDGLAGVEDILPFIPREVLQEITEKEYERGGHDFDVIAPFLDKKYLNELAIRLLRDKRIKDLENTIAFVDTNVLSEFIQENLG
;
A
#
# COMPACT_ATOMS: atom_id res chain seq x y z
N MET A 1 -7.76 -17.80 20.99
CA MET A 1 -7.21 -16.69 21.79
C MET A 1 -7.55 -16.96 23.26
N PRO A 2 -6.65 -16.66 24.21
CA PRO A 2 -7.01 -16.55 25.62
C PRO A 2 -8.23 -15.64 25.79
N ASP A 3 -9.09 -15.94 26.76
CA ASP A 3 -10.28 -15.15 27.04
C ASP A 3 -10.09 -14.41 28.37
N ILE A 4 -10.06 -13.08 28.34
CA ILE A 4 -9.97 -12.21 29.52
C ILE A 4 -11.02 -12.57 30.58
N SER A 5 -12.19 -13.09 30.18
CA SER A 5 -13.25 -13.52 31.11
C SER A 5 -12.81 -14.65 32.05
N LYS A 6 -11.72 -15.36 31.73
CA LYS A 6 -11.15 -16.46 32.53
C LYS A 6 -10.08 -16.03 33.52
N LEU A 7 -9.61 -14.79 33.47
CA LEU A 7 -8.61 -14.30 34.42
C LEU A 7 -9.07 -14.36 35.88
N PRO A 8 -10.33 -14.01 36.24
CA PRO A 8 -10.80 -14.16 37.62
C PRO A 8 -10.77 -15.61 38.13
N GLU A 9 -11.26 -16.56 37.31
CA GLU A 9 -11.25 -18.00 37.64
C GLU A 9 -9.81 -18.53 37.82
N LEU A 10 -8.88 -18.08 36.97
CA LEU A 10 -7.46 -18.47 37.05
C LEU A 10 -6.77 -17.87 38.28
N ALA A 11 -7.00 -16.59 38.58
CA ALA A 11 -6.45 -15.92 39.75
C ALA A 11 -6.92 -16.60 41.05
N GLU A 12 -8.21 -16.95 41.13
CA GLU A 12 -8.78 -17.72 42.25
C GLU A 12 -8.14 -19.11 42.37
N LEU A 13 -7.97 -19.83 41.25
CA LEU A 13 -7.35 -21.16 41.22
C LEU A 13 -5.92 -21.15 41.78
N PHE A 14 -5.14 -20.10 41.48
CA PHE A 14 -3.77 -19.96 41.95
C PHE A 14 -3.63 -19.22 43.29
N GLY A 15 -4.73 -18.67 43.82
CA GLY A 15 -4.73 -17.92 45.09
C GLY A 15 -3.92 -16.62 45.02
N ILE A 16 -3.81 -16.02 43.83
CA ILE A 16 -3.10 -14.75 43.58
C ILE A 16 -4.07 -13.71 43.01
N SER A 17 -3.65 -12.45 42.96
CA SER A 17 -4.39 -11.40 42.26
C SER A 17 -4.24 -11.48 40.74
N ILE A 18 -5.15 -10.85 39.99
CA ILE A 18 -5.06 -10.75 38.53
C ILE A 18 -3.80 -9.99 38.11
N ASP A 19 -3.44 -8.93 38.83
CA ASP A 19 -2.21 -8.16 38.58
C ASP A 19 -0.95 -9.04 38.74
N GLU A 20 -0.93 -9.91 39.76
CA GLU A 20 0.16 -10.88 39.95
C GLU A 20 0.18 -11.94 38.85
N LEU A 21 -1.00 -12.39 38.38
CA LEU A 21 -1.12 -13.35 37.28
C LEU A 21 -0.59 -12.77 35.96
N LEU A 22 -0.83 -11.49 35.71
CA LEU A 22 -0.36 -10.77 34.52
C LEU A 22 1.07 -10.21 34.68
N GLY A 23 1.60 -10.22 35.90
CA GLY A 23 2.91 -9.66 36.24
C GLY A 23 2.96 -8.12 36.25
N LYS A 24 1.83 -7.45 36.02
CA LYS A 24 1.68 -5.99 36.06
C LYS A 24 0.23 -5.61 36.32
N LYS A 25 0.03 -4.43 36.88
CA LYS A 25 -1.28 -3.80 36.98
C LYS A 25 -1.65 -3.15 35.65
N SER A 26 -2.87 -3.38 35.16
CA SER A 26 -3.45 -2.68 34.02
C SER A 26 -4.86 -2.23 34.34
N GLU A 27 -5.08 -0.92 34.27
CA GLU A 27 -6.40 -0.34 34.52
C GLU A 27 -7.38 -0.71 33.41
N LEU A 28 -6.91 -0.80 32.16
CA LEU A 28 -7.70 -1.29 31.05
C LEU A 28 -8.28 -2.69 31.34
N ILE A 29 -7.42 -3.63 31.76
CA ILE A 29 -7.85 -5.00 32.05
C ILE A 29 -8.84 -5.06 33.22
N SER A 30 -8.59 -4.33 34.31
CA SER A 30 -9.50 -4.29 35.45
C SER A 30 -10.90 -3.80 35.06
N ASN A 31 -10.99 -2.69 34.34
CA ASN A 31 -12.28 -2.11 33.93
C ASN A 31 -13.04 -3.02 32.94
N ILE A 32 -12.33 -3.78 32.11
CA ILE A 32 -12.96 -4.75 31.19
C ILE A 32 -13.59 -5.91 31.97
N ILE A 33 -12.94 -6.38 33.03
CA ILE A 33 -13.44 -7.47 33.88
C ILE A 33 -14.61 -7.00 34.75
N GLU A 34 -14.54 -5.77 35.25
CA GLU A 34 -15.57 -5.17 36.10
C GLU A 34 -16.84 -4.79 35.32
N GLY A 35 -16.74 -4.65 33.99
CA GLY A 35 -17.86 -4.33 33.10
C GLY A 35 -18.11 -2.84 32.92
N ASP A 36 -17.23 -1.98 33.44
CA ASP A 36 -17.35 -0.52 33.47
C ASP A 36 -16.64 0.17 32.29
N MET A 37 -16.42 -0.58 31.20
CA MET A 37 -15.65 -0.12 30.02
C MET A 37 -16.19 1.20 29.44
N GLU A 38 -17.51 1.39 29.38
CA GLU A 38 -18.15 2.59 28.83
C GLU A 38 -17.78 3.86 29.61
N GLU A 39 -17.85 3.81 30.94
CA GLU A 39 -17.47 4.92 31.82
C GLU A 39 -15.96 5.15 31.79
N PHE A 40 -15.17 4.07 31.76
CA PHE A 40 -13.72 4.14 31.69
C PHE A 40 -13.24 4.83 30.41
N LEU A 41 -13.71 4.39 29.24
CA LEU A 41 -13.29 4.92 27.94
C LEU A 41 -13.72 6.38 27.74
N GLY A 42 -14.85 6.80 28.32
CA GLY A 42 -15.31 8.19 28.26
C GLY A 42 -14.51 9.16 29.14
N ASN A 43 -13.85 8.67 30.18
CA ASN A 43 -13.18 9.50 31.18
C ASN A 43 -11.64 9.41 31.14
N THR A 44 -11.11 8.31 30.62
CA THR A 44 -9.68 7.97 30.69
C THR A 44 -9.07 7.84 29.30
N LEU A 45 -7.82 8.29 29.15
CA LEU A 45 -7.05 8.08 27.93
C LEU A 45 -6.42 6.69 27.97
N VAL A 46 -6.58 5.91 26.90
CA VAL A 46 -5.98 4.58 26.76
C VAL A 46 -4.73 4.69 25.88
N ALA A 47 -3.55 4.39 26.43
CA ALA A 47 -2.34 4.37 25.63
C ALA A 47 -2.40 3.23 24.61
N ALA A 48 -2.01 3.50 23.35
CA ALA A 48 -1.97 2.47 22.31
C ALA A 48 -1.08 1.28 22.71
N GLU A 49 0.05 1.55 23.37
CA GLU A 49 0.93 0.50 23.90
C GLU A 49 0.23 -0.39 24.95
N GLU A 50 -0.56 0.20 25.86
CA GLU A 50 -1.33 -0.58 26.84
C GLU A 50 -2.35 -1.49 26.14
N LEU A 51 -3.03 -0.97 25.11
CA LEU A 51 -3.96 -1.77 24.30
C LEU A 51 -3.24 -2.90 23.56
N LYS A 52 -2.07 -2.65 22.96
CA LYS A 52 -1.25 -3.66 22.29
C LYS A 52 -0.80 -4.77 23.23
N GLU A 53 -0.37 -4.40 24.43
CA GLU A 53 0.03 -5.38 25.44
C GLU A 53 -1.17 -6.22 25.95
N ALA A 54 -2.37 -5.63 25.99
CA ALA A 54 -3.60 -6.29 26.38
C ALA A 54 -4.21 -7.15 25.25
N ALA A 55 -4.00 -6.79 23.99
CA ALA A 55 -4.63 -7.41 22.83
C ALA A 55 -4.55 -8.96 22.79
N PRO A 56 -3.45 -9.63 23.18
CA PRO A 56 -3.38 -11.09 23.18
C PRO A 56 -4.43 -11.79 24.06
N ILE A 57 -5.00 -11.11 25.05
CA ILE A 57 -6.00 -11.66 25.98
C ILE A 57 -7.39 -11.06 25.79
N LEU A 58 -7.54 -10.02 24.96
CA LEU A 58 -8.81 -9.35 24.66
C LEU A 58 -9.48 -9.94 23.43
N GLN A 59 -10.80 -10.09 23.44
CA GLN A 59 -11.55 -10.46 22.23
C GLN A 59 -11.48 -9.34 21.18
N PRO A 60 -11.55 -9.64 19.87
CA PRO A 60 -11.55 -8.62 18.82
C PRO A 60 -12.65 -7.56 19.01
N ALA A 61 -13.84 -7.98 19.45
CA ALA A 61 -14.94 -7.06 19.75
C ALA A 61 -14.63 -6.09 20.91
N GLN A 62 -13.75 -6.46 21.85
CA GLN A 62 -13.31 -5.57 22.92
C GLN A 62 -12.27 -4.59 22.40
N ILE A 63 -11.33 -5.04 21.56
CA ILE A 63 -10.33 -4.16 20.92
C ILE A 63 -11.05 -3.13 20.05
N GLU A 64 -11.98 -3.58 19.20
CA GLU A 64 -12.81 -2.71 18.35
C GLU A 64 -13.49 -1.63 19.18
N ARG A 65 -14.18 -2.03 20.25
CA ARG A 65 -14.90 -1.11 21.11
C ARG A 65 -13.97 -0.10 21.78
N ILE A 66 -12.78 -0.52 22.21
CA ILE A 66 -11.79 0.40 22.78
C ILE A 66 -11.35 1.43 21.74
N VAL A 67 -11.15 1.01 20.48
CA VAL A 67 -10.71 1.91 19.40
C VAL A 67 -11.80 2.89 18.99
N GLU A 68 -13.07 2.45 18.95
CA GLU A 68 -14.20 3.30 18.57
C GLU A 68 -14.69 4.24 19.69
N ASP A 69 -14.75 3.75 20.94
CA ASP A 69 -15.38 4.46 22.06
C ASP A 69 -14.38 5.22 22.94
N ALA A 70 -13.06 5.03 22.74
CA ALA A 70 -12.07 5.79 23.49
C ALA A 70 -12.24 7.29 23.31
N LYS A 71 -12.01 8.03 24.40
CA LYS A 71 -12.05 9.49 24.41
C LYS A 71 -11.07 10.14 23.42
N GLN A 72 -9.93 9.51 23.19
CA GLN A 72 -8.95 9.92 22.21
C GLN A 72 -9.14 9.20 20.88
N GLU A 73 -8.70 9.85 19.81
CA GLU A 73 -8.55 9.21 18.52
C GLU A 73 -7.19 8.53 18.45
N PHE A 74 -7.16 7.24 18.10
CA PHE A 74 -5.92 6.54 17.79
C PHE A 74 -5.39 6.94 16.41
N GLU A 75 -4.06 6.98 16.28
CA GLU A 75 -3.39 7.13 14.99
C GLU A 75 -3.23 5.78 14.29
N LEU A 76 -3.24 5.78 12.95
CA LEU A 76 -3.10 4.52 12.20
C LEU A 76 -1.79 3.81 12.52
N GLY A 77 -0.66 4.54 12.54
CA GLY A 77 0.65 3.97 12.85
C GLY A 77 0.76 3.36 14.24
N GLU A 78 -0.01 3.85 15.22
CA GLU A 78 -0.07 3.25 16.56
C GLU A 78 -0.84 1.91 16.58
N MET A 79 -1.69 1.70 15.57
CA MET A 79 -2.65 0.61 15.48
C MET A 79 -2.23 -0.48 14.50
N THR A 80 -1.09 -0.36 13.82
CA THR A 80 -0.62 -1.31 12.78
C THR A 80 -0.62 -2.77 13.27
N GLU A 81 -0.16 -3.02 14.50
CA GLU A 81 -0.15 -4.37 15.11
C GLU A 81 -1.55 -4.89 15.47
N LEU A 82 -2.52 -3.97 15.59
CA LEU A 82 -3.89 -4.24 15.99
C LEU A 82 -4.86 -4.32 14.81
N LEU A 83 -4.44 -3.93 13.59
CA LEU A 83 -5.25 -4.01 12.38
C LEU A 83 -5.91 -5.38 12.16
N PRO A 84 -5.25 -6.53 12.41
CA PRO A 84 -5.90 -7.84 12.28
C PRO A 84 -7.07 -8.10 13.23
N PHE A 85 -7.23 -7.28 14.29
CA PHE A 85 -8.20 -7.49 15.37
C PHE A 85 -9.33 -6.46 15.39
N ILE A 86 -9.26 -5.44 14.53
CA ILE A 86 -10.30 -4.43 14.38
C ILE A 86 -11.01 -4.60 13.03
N ASN A 87 -12.21 -4.03 12.91
CA ASN A 87 -13.04 -4.16 11.74
C ASN A 87 -12.55 -3.27 10.59
N GLN A 88 -12.96 -3.63 9.38
CA GLN A 88 -12.53 -2.95 8.17
C GLN A 88 -12.96 -1.48 8.12
N ASP A 89 -14.15 -1.13 8.63
CA ASP A 89 -14.64 0.24 8.65
C ASP A 89 -13.75 1.15 9.51
N THR A 90 -13.27 0.66 10.65
CA THR A 90 -12.37 1.37 11.55
C THR A 90 -10.98 1.52 10.94
N ILE A 91 -10.44 0.46 10.34
CA ILE A 91 -9.17 0.54 9.57
C ILE A 91 -9.27 1.61 8.48
N ASN A 92 -10.36 1.58 7.70
CA ASN A 92 -10.60 2.53 6.61
C ASN A 92 -10.68 3.98 7.12
N LYS A 93 -11.39 4.23 8.23
CA LYS A 93 -11.46 5.57 8.86
C LYS A 93 -10.07 6.06 9.31
N LEU A 94 -9.28 5.19 9.95
CA LEU A 94 -7.92 5.52 10.40
C LEU A 94 -7.02 5.87 9.20
N ALA A 95 -7.11 5.11 8.10
CA ALA A 95 -6.36 5.37 6.88
C ALA A 95 -6.71 6.69 6.21
N TYR A 96 -7.99 7.01 6.05
CA TYR A 96 -8.38 8.32 5.50
C TYR A 96 -7.86 9.46 6.37
N ARG A 97 -8.00 9.36 7.70
CA ARG A 97 -7.46 10.38 8.63
C ARG A 97 -5.94 10.51 8.50
N ALA A 98 -5.19 9.40 8.42
CA ALA A 98 -3.75 9.44 8.26
C ALA A 98 -3.35 10.14 6.94
N ALA A 99 -3.99 9.78 5.83
CA ALA A 99 -3.75 10.39 4.52
C ALA A 99 -4.11 11.88 4.48
N GLU A 100 -5.22 12.29 5.11
CA GLU A 100 -5.63 13.71 5.22
C GLU A 100 -4.62 14.55 6.00
N ASN A 101 -3.87 13.93 6.92
CA ASN A 101 -2.81 14.57 7.69
C ASN A 101 -1.42 14.37 7.07
N GLY A 102 -1.33 13.82 5.86
CA GLY A 102 -0.07 13.58 5.14
C GLY A 102 0.82 12.50 5.77
N ARG A 103 0.27 11.63 6.62
CA ARG A 103 0.98 10.50 7.23
C ARG A 103 0.91 9.28 6.30
N TYR A 104 1.67 9.33 5.21
CA TYR A 104 1.66 8.28 4.20
C TYR A 104 2.46 7.04 4.59
N ASP A 105 3.50 7.19 5.41
CA ASP A 105 4.22 6.06 6.02
C ASP A 105 3.25 5.12 6.78
N ASP A 106 2.26 5.69 7.49
CA ASP A 106 1.20 4.89 8.15
C ASP A 106 0.33 4.12 7.14
N ILE A 107 0.10 4.68 5.94
CA ILE A 107 -0.67 4.03 4.86
C ILE A 107 0.14 2.87 4.27
N GLU A 108 1.44 3.06 4.08
CA GLU A 108 2.36 2.04 3.58
C GLU A 108 2.39 0.84 4.51
N ASP A 109 2.52 1.07 5.82
CA ASP A 109 2.49 0.03 6.85
C ASP A 109 1.14 -0.70 6.92
N ALA A 110 0.03 0.03 6.71
CA ALA A 110 -1.32 -0.53 6.78
C ALA A 110 -1.79 -1.16 5.46
N ALA A 111 -1.11 -0.96 4.33
CA ALA A 111 -1.55 -1.33 2.99
C ALA A 111 -2.07 -2.79 2.86
N PRO A 112 -1.46 -3.82 3.49
CA PRO A 112 -1.98 -5.19 3.45
C PRO A 112 -3.40 -5.38 4.03
N PHE A 113 -3.87 -4.43 4.84
CA PHE A 113 -5.14 -4.48 5.57
C PHE A 113 -6.20 -3.52 5.00
N LEU A 114 -5.84 -2.69 4.03
CA LEU A 114 -6.73 -1.70 3.46
C LEU A 114 -7.60 -2.33 2.36
N GLU A 115 -8.85 -1.89 2.27
CA GLU A 115 -9.68 -2.16 1.10
C GLU A 115 -9.12 -1.45 -0.13
N GLN A 116 -9.29 -2.06 -1.30
CA GLN A 116 -8.82 -1.51 -2.58
C GLN A 116 -9.28 -0.08 -2.82
N LYS A 117 -10.53 0.25 -2.48
CA LYS A 117 -11.05 1.61 -2.61
C LYS A 117 -10.22 2.60 -1.77
N VAL A 118 -9.87 2.23 -0.53
CA VAL A 118 -9.10 3.09 0.38
C VAL A 118 -7.65 3.22 -0.10
N ILE A 119 -7.03 2.12 -0.55
CA ILE A 119 -5.68 2.17 -1.14
C ILE A 119 -5.66 3.14 -2.33
N VAL A 120 -6.63 3.03 -3.25
CA VAL A 120 -6.69 3.91 -4.43
C VAL A 120 -6.94 5.37 -4.06
N ASP A 121 -7.87 5.63 -3.13
CA ASP A 121 -8.17 6.99 -2.72
C ASP A 121 -6.97 7.65 -2.01
N THR A 122 -6.29 6.92 -1.12
CA THR A 122 -5.10 7.41 -0.43
C THR A 122 -3.90 7.57 -1.39
N ALA A 123 -3.73 6.67 -2.36
CA ALA A 123 -2.74 6.84 -3.44
C ALA A 123 -3.00 8.11 -4.26
N LYS A 124 -4.26 8.45 -4.55
CA LYS A 124 -4.61 9.72 -5.22
C LYS A 124 -4.21 10.94 -4.38
N MET A 125 -4.36 10.86 -3.05
CA MET A 125 -3.90 11.91 -2.15
C MET A 125 -2.37 12.02 -2.14
N MET A 126 -1.66 10.90 -2.05
CA MET A 126 -0.20 10.83 -2.16
C MET A 126 0.30 11.51 -3.45
N ILE A 127 -0.30 11.18 -4.59
CA ILE A 127 0.03 11.78 -5.90
C ILE A 127 -0.23 13.28 -5.90
N ALA A 128 -1.36 13.74 -5.34
CA ALA A 128 -1.68 15.15 -5.24
C ALA A 128 -0.65 15.93 -4.40
N ASP A 129 -0.14 15.28 -3.35
CA ASP A 129 0.91 15.80 -2.45
C ASP A 129 2.33 15.55 -2.96
N ARG A 130 2.49 15.11 -4.21
CA ARG A 130 3.78 14.83 -4.88
C ARG A 130 4.62 13.78 -4.14
N LYS A 131 3.95 12.76 -3.60
CA LYS A 131 4.56 11.56 -3.02
C LYS A 131 4.52 10.41 -4.02
N ASN A 132 5.53 9.54 -3.95
CA ASN A 132 5.53 8.29 -4.72
C ASN A 132 4.49 7.33 -4.12
N ILE A 133 4.15 6.27 -4.86
CA ILE A 133 3.22 5.23 -4.41
C ILE A 133 3.85 3.83 -4.51
N GLU A 134 5.18 3.76 -4.60
CA GLU A 134 5.94 2.53 -4.82
C GLU A 134 5.65 1.49 -3.74
N ASP A 135 5.69 1.90 -2.48
CA ASP A 135 5.53 1.00 -1.34
C ASP A 135 4.11 0.42 -1.22
N ILE A 136 3.10 1.12 -1.76
CA ILE A 136 1.72 0.62 -1.83
C ILE A 136 1.37 -0.04 -3.17
N ALA A 137 2.21 0.08 -4.21
CA ALA A 137 1.97 -0.47 -5.54
C ALA A 137 1.69 -1.99 -5.56
N PRO A 138 2.37 -2.84 -4.75
CA PRO A 138 2.06 -4.26 -4.67
C PRO A 138 0.62 -4.59 -4.22
N PHE A 139 -0.03 -3.66 -3.52
CA PHE A 139 -1.36 -3.84 -2.95
C PHE A 139 -2.47 -3.23 -3.81
N ILE A 140 -2.12 -2.54 -4.90
CA ILE A 140 -3.08 -1.93 -5.82
C ILE A 140 -3.51 -2.94 -6.89
N GLU A 141 -4.82 -3.12 -7.06
CA GLU A 141 -5.35 -3.91 -8.16
C GLU A 141 -4.94 -3.36 -9.54
N ARG A 142 -4.63 -4.26 -10.48
CA ARG A 142 -4.16 -3.91 -11.83
C ARG A 142 -5.06 -2.92 -12.56
N SER A 143 -6.38 -3.03 -12.40
CA SER A 143 -7.34 -2.11 -13.04
C SER A 143 -7.20 -0.68 -12.56
N SER A 144 -6.87 -0.48 -11.28
CA SER A 144 -6.68 0.85 -10.68
C SER A 144 -5.26 1.37 -10.87
N MET A 145 -4.25 0.48 -10.90
CA MET A 145 -2.87 0.87 -11.15
C MET A 145 -2.70 1.59 -12.50
N GLY A 146 -3.43 1.19 -13.54
CA GLY A 146 -3.41 1.88 -14.82
C GLY A 146 -3.86 3.35 -14.75
N GLU A 147 -4.93 3.63 -13.98
CA GLU A 147 -5.41 5.00 -13.76
C GLU A 147 -4.38 5.84 -13.01
N LEU A 148 -3.84 5.31 -11.92
CA LEU A 148 -2.85 6.01 -11.08
C LEU A 148 -1.56 6.28 -11.84
N ALA A 149 -1.05 5.29 -12.59
CA ALA A 149 0.12 5.45 -13.44
C ALA A 149 -0.10 6.53 -14.51
N GLY A 150 -1.30 6.57 -15.12
CA GLY A 150 -1.67 7.63 -16.05
C GLY A 150 -1.63 9.00 -15.39
N MET A 151 -2.17 9.15 -14.18
CA MET A 151 -2.12 10.42 -13.43
C MET A 151 -0.67 10.85 -13.13
N ILE A 152 0.16 9.93 -12.66
CA ILE A 152 1.56 10.20 -12.34
C ILE A 152 2.34 10.61 -13.61
N TYR A 153 2.16 9.88 -14.70
CA TYR A 153 2.81 10.18 -15.97
C TYR A 153 2.40 11.56 -16.53
N GLU A 154 1.13 11.95 -16.46
CA GLU A 154 0.71 13.29 -16.92
C GLU A 154 1.29 14.42 -16.06
N ASN A 155 1.59 14.14 -14.79
CA ASN A 155 2.14 15.11 -13.85
C ASN A 155 3.66 15.23 -13.94
N ASP A 156 4.37 14.10 -14.04
CA ASP A 156 5.81 14.00 -13.80
C ASP A 156 6.55 13.25 -14.92
N GLY A 157 5.85 12.84 -15.99
CA GLY A 157 6.41 12.15 -17.15
C GLY A 157 6.89 10.73 -16.83
N LEU A 158 7.76 10.19 -17.69
CA LEU A 158 8.30 8.84 -17.52
C LEU A 158 9.03 8.68 -16.17
N ALA A 159 9.77 9.71 -15.74
CA ALA A 159 10.48 9.73 -14.46
C ALA A 159 9.57 9.51 -13.25
N GLY A 160 8.30 9.94 -13.32
CA GLY A 160 7.35 9.75 -12.22
C GLY A 160 6.89 8.30 -12.06
N VAL A 161 6.92 7.50 -13.13
CA VAL A 161 6.39 6.13 -13.13
C VAL A 161 7.47 5.05 -13.04
N GLU A 162 8.76 5.40 -13.06
CA GLU A 162 9.88 4.44 -13.10
C GLU A 162 9.81 3.40 -11.99
N ASP A 163 9.58 3.86 -10.74
CA ASP A 163 9.57 3.01 -9.55
C ASP A 163 8.36 2.04 -9.53
N ILE A 164 7.31 2.33 -10.30
CA ILE A 164 6.09 1.52 -10.34
C ILE A 164 5.90 0.73 -11.64
N LEU A 165 6.83 0.80 -12.60
CA LEU A 165 6.77 0.07 -13.88
C LEU A 165 6.39 -1.42 -13.75
N PRO A 166 6.90 -2.19 -12.76
CA PRO A 166 6.55 -3.60 -12.62
C PRO A 166 5.05 -3.85 -12.37
N PHE A 167 4.32 -2.85 -11.86
CA PHE A 167 2.93 -2.95 -11.46
C PHE A 167 1.97 -2.42 -12.54
N ILE A 168 2.46 -1.58 -13.46
CA ILE A 168 1.63 -0.95 -14.51
C ILE A 168 1.14 -2.00 -15.52
N PRO A 169 -0.17 -2.00 -15.88
CA PRO A 169 -0.68 -2.83 -16.98
C PRO A 169 0.09 -2.58 -18.28
N ARG A 170 0.37 -3.65 -19.03
CA ARG A 170 1.18 -3.56 -20.26
C ARG A 170 0.57 -2.63 -21.30
N GLU A 171 -0.76 -2.62 -21.38
CA GLU A 171 -1.51 -1.75 -22.28
C GLU A 171 -1.25 -0.27 -21.95
N VAL A 172 -1.17 0.09 -20.67
CA VAL A 172 -0.85 1.45 -20.21
C VAL A 172 0.62 1.78 -20.46
N LEU A 173 1.53 0.82 -20.26
CA LEU A 173 2.95 1.00 -20.61
C LEU A 173 3.13 1.24 -22.12
N GLN A 174 2.38 0.56 -22.98
CA GLN A 174 2.37 0.82 -24.42
C GLN A 174 1.85 2.23 -24.72
N GLU A 175 0.76 2.65 -24.10
CA GLU A 175 0.23 4.02 -24.25
C GLU A 175 1.26 5.09 -23.84
N ILE A 176 1.95 4.89 -22.71
CA ILE A 176 3.05 5.76 -22.27
C ILE A 176 4.18 5.78 -23.31
N THR A 177 4.57 4.60 -23.81
CA THR A 177 5.62 4.47 -24.82
C THR A 177 5.26 5.19 -26.12
N GLU A 178 4.01 5.11 -26.58
CA GLU A 178 3.53 5.84 -27.75
C GLU A 178 3.59 7.36 -27.53
N LYS A 179 3.16 7.84 -26.36
CA LYS A 179 3.23 9.27 -26.03
C LYS A 179 4.68 9.76 -26.00
N GLU A 180 5.60 9.01 -25.40
CA GLU A 180 7.02 9.32 -25.40
C GLU A 180 7.61 9.30 -26.82
N TYR A 181 7.22 8.34 -27.65
CA TYR A 181 7.61 8.28 -29.06
C TYR A 181 7.19 9.53 -29.82
N GLU A 182 5.93 9.95 -29.70
CA GLU A 182 5.38 11.14 -30.36
C GLU A 182 6.02 12.44 -29.89
N ARG A 183 6.40 12.51 -28.61
CA ARG A 183 7.12 13.65 -28.01
C ARG A 183 8.61 13.67 -28.39
N GLY A 184 9.12 12.62 -29.01
CA GLY A 184 10.53 12.46 -29.35
C GLY A 184 11.42 12.09 -28.17
N GLY A 185 10.85 11.47 -27.12
CA GLY A 185 11.59 10.95 -25.95
C GLY A 185 12.54 9.81 -26.31
N HIS A 186 13.56 9.57 -25.48
CA HIS A 186 14.70 8.71 -25.84
C HIS A 186 14.94 7.53 -24.87
N ASP A 187 14.27 7.52 -23.72
CA ASP A 187 14.54 6.63 -22.60
C ASP A 187 13.67 5.37 -22.63
N PHE A 188 13.58 4.74 -23.81
CA PHE A 188 12.75 3.54 -23.99
C PHE A 188 13.33 2.30 -23.30
N ASP A 189 14.62 2.30 -22.96
CA ASP A 189 15.28 1.23 -22.19
C ASP A 189 14.69 1.06 -20.79
N VAL A 190 14.16 2.15 -20.21
CA VAL A 190 13.52 2.13 -18.89
C VAL A 190 12.23 1.30 -18.93
N ILE A 191 11.41 1.48 -19.96
CA ILE A 191 10.11 0.81 -20.10
C ILE A 191 10.18 -0.53 -20.84
N ALA A 192 11.19 -0.73 -21.69
CA ALA A 192 11.33 -1.92 -22.54
C ALA A 192 11.29 -3.27 -21.78
N PRO A 193 11.88 -3.45 -20.59
CA PRO A 193 11.81 -4.71 -19.84
C PRO A 193 10.39 -5.19 -19.53
N PHE A 194 9.42 -4.27 -19.52
CA PHE A 194 8.04 -4.52 -19.07
C PHE A 194 7.05 -4.64 -20.24
N LEU A 195 7.48 -4.29 -21.45
CA LEU A 195 6.67 -4.38 -22.67
C LEU A 195 6.67 -5.80 -23.26
N ASP A 196 5.66 -6.09 -24.07
CA ASP A 196 5.64 -7.36 -24.79
C ASP A 196 6.59 -7.33 -25.99
N LYS A 197 7.15 -8.51 -26.29
CA LYS A 197 8.16 -8.66 -27.33
C LYS A 197 7.68 -8.33 -28.75
N LYS A 198 6.39 -8.58 -29.03
CA LYS A 198 5.82 -8.26 -30.34
C LYS A 198 5.77 -6.74 -30.53
N TYR A 199 5.30 -6.01 -29.52
CA TYR A 199 5.30 -4.55 -29.52
C TYR A 199 6.71 -3.97 -29.63
N LEU A 200 7.68 -4.50 -28.88
CA LEU A 200 9.09 -4.07 -28.97
C LEU A 200 9.68 -4.25 -30.39
N ASN A 201 9.36 -5.36 -31.05
CA ASN A 201 9.76 -5.58 -32.44
C ASN A 201 9.13 -4.56 -33.40
N GLU A 202 7.85 -4.21 -33.21
CA GLU A 202 7.16 -3.18 -33.98
C GLU A 202 7.74 -1.78 -33.74
N LEU A 203 8.02 -1.44 -32.48
CA LEU A 203 8.68 -0.21 -32.07
C LEU A 203 10.07 -0.08 -32.71
N ALA A 204 10.88 -1.15 -32.70
CA ALA A 204 12.20 -1.16 -33.31
C ALA A 204 12.16 -0.86 -34.82
N ILE A 205 11.22 -1.45 -35.55
CA ILE A 205 11.01 -1.17 -36.98
C ILE A 205 10.65 0.31 -37.19
N ARG A 206 9.80 0.88 -36.34
CA ARG A 206 9.42 2.31 -36.41
C ARG A 206 10.61 3.22 -36.15
N LEU A 207 11.40 2.96 -35.11
CA LEU A 207 12.62 3.71 -34.79
C LEU A 207 13.62 3.69 -35.95
N LEU A 208 13.79 2.53 -36.62
CA LEU A 208 14.64 2.42 -37.82
C LEU A 208 14.13 3.27 -38.98
N ARG A 209 12.82 3.19 -39.28
CA ARG A 209 12.20 3.99 -40.36
C ARG A 209 12.35 5.49 -40.12
N ASP A 210 12.22 5.90 -38.87
CA ASP A 210 12.33 7.30 -38.46
C ASP A 210 13.79 7.73 -38.19
N LYS A 211 14.76 6.84 -38.47
CA LYS A 211 16.22 7.07 -38.31
C LYS A 211 16.62 7.43 -36.87
N ARG A 212 15.85 6.97 -35.89
CA ARG A 212 16.07 7.15 -34.44
C ARG A 212 17.00 6.05 -33.91
N ILE A 213 18.22 5.99 -34.47
CA ILE A 213 19.16 4.89 -34.20
C ILE A 213 19.61 4.83 -32.73
N LYS A 214 19.79 5.98 -32.08
CA LYS A 214 20.15 6.03 -30.65
C LYS A 214 19.08 5.40 -29.76
N ASP A 215 17.82 5.66 -30.07
CA ASP A 215 16.68 5.15 -29.32
C ASP A 215 16.51 3.64 -29.55
N LEU A 216 16.88 3.17 -30.75
CA LEU A 216 16.98 1.74 -31.04
C LEU A 216 18.11 1.08 -30.23
N GLU A 217 19.28 1.71 -30.10
CA GLU A 217 20.40 1.18 -29.31
C GLU A 217 19.96 0.90 -27.86
N ASN A 218 19.14 1.77 -27.28
CA ASN A 218 18.60 1.63 -25.93
C ASN A 218 17.63 0.44 -25.79
N THR A 219 16.92 0.07 -26.84
CA THR A 219 15.90 -1.01 -26.81
C THR A 219 16.39 -2.34 -27.39
N ILE A 220 17.57 -2.37 -28.03
CA ILE A 220 18.04 -3.49 -28.86
C ILE A 220 18.15 -4.81 -28.09
N ALA A 221 18.46 -4.75 -26.79
CA ALA A 221 18.58 -5.91 -25.92
C ALA A 221 17.26 -6.69 -25.76
N PHE A 222 16.13 -6.04 -26.05
CA PHE A 222 14.78 -6.58 -25.88
C PHE A 222 14.11 -6.96 -27.21
N VAL A 223 14.78 -6.73 -28.35
CA VAL A 223 14.26 -6.93 -29.71
C VAL A 223 14.82 -8.22 -30.32
N ASP A 224 14.03 -8.90 -31.15
CA ASP A 224 14.50 -10.05 -31.91
C ASP A 224 15.52 -9.67 -32.99
N THR A 225 16.70 -10.28 -32.96
CA THR A 225 17.77 -10.02 -33.94
C THR A 225 17.36 -10.31 -35.39
N ASN A 226 16.44 -11.25 -35.59
CA ASN A 226 15.90 -11.57 -36.92
C ASN A 226 15.11 -10.40 -37.51
N VAL A 227 14.36 -9.67 -36.69
CA VAL A 227 13.55 -8.52 -37.13
C VAL A 227 14.45 -7.42 -37.69
N LEU A 228 15.56 -7.14 -37.01
CA LEU A 228 16.55 -6.16 -37.46
C LEU A 228 17.24 -6.61 -38.74
N SER A 229 17.58 -7.90 -38.84
CA SER A 229 18.25 -8.48 -40.00
C SER A 229 17.38 -8.44 -41.25
N GLU A 230 16.10 -8.80 -41.12
CA GLU A 230 15.10 -8.75 -42.19
C GLU A 230 14.91 -7.31 -42.68
N PHE A 231 14.74 -6.36 -41.77
CA PHE A 231 14.58 -4.95 -42.14
C PHE A 231 15.79 -4.40 -42.94
N ILE A 232 17.02 -4.74 -42.51
CA ILE A 232 18.24 -4.33 -43.21
C ILE A 232 18.32 -4.96 -44.60
N GLN A 233 18.01 -6.25 -44.74
CA GLN A 233 18.02 -6.94 -46.03
C GLN A 233 17.01 -6.34 -47.01
N GLU A 234 15.81 -5.97 -46.56
CA GLU A 234 14.76 -5.41 -47.41
C GLU A 234 15.03 -3.98 -47.87
N ASN A 235 15.79 -3.18 -47.11
CA ASN A 235 15.94 -1.74 -47.36
C ASN A 235 17.35 -1.30 -47.76
N LEU A 236 18.36 -2.14 -47.55
CA LEU A 236 19.78 -1.82 -47.83
C LEU A 236 20.49 -2.88 -48.69
N GLY A 237 19.85 -4.02 -48.99
CA GLY A 237 20.33 -5.04 -49.93
C GLY A 237 19.88 -4.78 -51.36
#